data_AF-A0A519RUS1-F1
#
_entry.id   AF-A0A519RUS1-F1
#
_cell.length_a   1.000
_cell.length_b   1.000
_cell.length_c   1.000
_cell.angle_alpha   90.00
_cell.angle_beta   90.00
_cell.angle_gamma   90.00
#
_symmetry.space_group_name_H-M   'P 1'
#
loop_
_entity.id
_entity.type
_entity.pdbx_description
1 polymer ?
#
loop_
_entity_poly.entity_id
_entity_poly.type
_entity_poly.pdbx_seq_one_letter_code
_entity_poly.pdbx_strand_id
1 'polypeptide(L)'
;MSLPAEIWHLLLKDLRLEWRQRTALAGLLLYVGGTVYVSYLSFTLRGGLPPAPAWNALFWVILLFAALGAAGRGLAQESAGLRLYYYTVARPEAVILAKIAYNALLLLALAGPGLLLYTLLLGNPVQSMGLFVANVALGAV
;
A
#
# COMPACT_ATOMS: atom_id res chain seq x y z
N MET A 1 -21.18 -12.96 18.53
CA MET A 1 -21.09 -12.51 17.13
C MET A 1 -20.09 -13.41 16.41
N SER A 2 -20.32 -13.76 15.15
CA SER A 2 -19.39 -14.64 14.41
C SER A 2 -18.10 -13.89 14.04
N LEU A 3 -16.95 -14.57 14.16
CA LEU A 3 -15.62 -14.05 13.81
C LEU A 3 -15.55 -13.26 12.48
N PRO A 4 -16.13 -13.72 11.35
CA PRO A 4 -16.06 -12.98 10.09
C PRO A 4 -16.84 -11.66 10.09
N ALA A 5 -17.96 -11.59 10.82
CA ALA A 5 -18.74 -10.36 10.92
C ALA A 5 -17.99 -9.29 11.71
N GLU A 6 -17.25 -9.70 12.74
CA GLU A 6 -16.44 -8.82 13.59
C GLU A 6 -15.27 -8.22 12.82
N ILE A 7 -14.54 -9.05 12.05
CA ILE A 7 -13.47 -8.62 11.14
C ILE A 7 -13.99 -7.59 10.13
N TRP A 8 -15.15 -7.86 9.52
CA TRP A 8 -15.75 -6.95 8.53
C TRP A 8 -16.11 -5.58 9.11
N HIS A 9 -16.68 -5.54 10.32
CA HIS A 9 -17.03 -4.28 10.98
C HIS A 9 -15.78 -3.47 11.37
N LEU A 10 -14.73 -4.14 11.85
CA LEU A 10 -13.46 -3.49 12.17
C LEU A 10 -12.79 -2.93 10.91
N LEU A 11 -12.82 -3.67 9.80
CA LEU A 11 -12.25 -3.23 8.52
C LEU A 11 -12.99 -2.00 7.96
N LEU A 12 -14.33 -1.99 8.05
CA LEU A 12 -15.16 -0.82 7.69
C LEU A 12 -14.90 0.40 8.58
N LYS A 13 -14.67 0.20 9.87
CA LYS A 13 -14.28 1.25 10.82
C LYS A 13 -12.98 1.91 10.36
N ASP A 14 -11.96 1.10 10.07
CA ASP A 14 -10.63 1.59 9.71
C ASP A 14 -10.63 2.28 8.33
N LEU A 15 -11.35 1.73 7.34
CA LEU A 15 -11.60 2.39 6.05
C LEU A 15 -12.27 3.76 6.19
N ARG A 16 -13.29 3.87 7.06
CA ARG A 16 -13.96 5.17 7.30
C ARG A 16 -13.03 6.17 7.98
N LEU A 17 -12.18 5.73 8.90
CA LEU A 17 -11.21 6.60 9.57
C LEU A 17 -10.18 7.16 8.59
N GLU A 18 -9.65 6.32 7.71
CA GLU A 18 -8.69 6.74 6.68
C GLU A 18 -9.33 7.68 5.67
N TRP A 19 -10.56 7.38 5.23
CA TRP A 19 -11.30 8.26 4.33
C TRP A 19 -11.61 9.63 4.96
N ARG A 20 -11.71 9.68 6.29
CA ARG A 20 -11.85 10.95 7.03
C ARG A 20 -10.53 11.71 7.11
N GLN A 21 -9.41 11.00 7.13
CA GLN A 21 -8.05 11.56 7.09
C GLN A 21 -7.47 11.59 5.67
N ARG A 22 -8.19 12.18 4.71
CA ARG A 22 -7.79 12.24 3.29
C ARG A 22 -6.37 12.77 3.05
N THR A 23 -5.88 13.64 3.92
CA THR A 23 -4.50 14.17 3.88
C THR A 23 -3.46 13.07 4.00
N ALA A 24 -3.75 12.03 4.78
CA ALA A 24 -2.84 10.92 4.98
C ALA A 24 -2.65 10.10 3.69
N LEU A 25 -3.77 9.69 3.09
CA LEU A 25 -3.79 8.92 1.86
C LEU A 25 -3.27 9.74 0.67
N ALA A 26 -3.66 11.02 0.58
CA ALA A 26 -3.15 11.92 -0.45
C ALA A 26 -1.63 12.09 -0.38
N GLY A 27 -1.05 12.17 0.83
CA GLY A 27 0.41 12.22 1.00
C GLY A 27 1.13 10.95 0.49
N LEU A 28 0.55 9.77 0.71
CA LEU A 28 1.09 8.50 0.18
C LEU A 28 0.99 8.44 -1.35
N LEU A 29 -0.14 8.86 -1.93
CA LEU A 29 -0.30 8.92 -3.37
C LEU A 29 0.67 9.92 -4.02
N LEU A 30 0.86 11.09 -3.41
CA LEU A 30 1.84 12.08 -3.84
C LEU A 30 3.27 11.55 -3.72
N TYR A 31 3.58 10.79 -2.67
CA TYR A 31 4.87 10.12 -2.52
C TYR A 31 5.13 9.13 -3.66
N VAL A 32 4.18 8.23 -3.94
CA VAL A 32 4.31 7.24 -5.02
C VAL A 32 4.41 7.96 -6.37
N GLY A 33 3.51 8.89 -6.68
CA GLY A 33 3.55 9.64 -7.93
C GLY A 33 4.84 10.45 -8.10
N GLY A 34 5.30 11.12 -7.04
CA GLY A 34 6.53 11.91 -7.04
C GLY A 34 7.78 11.07 -7.21
N THR A 35 7.87 9.92 -6.53
CA THR A 35 9.02 8.99 -6.68
C THR A 35 9.06 8.34 -8.05
N VAL A 36 7.90 7.98 -8.61
CA VAL A 36 7.79 7.51 -10.01
C VAL A 36 8.24 8.61 -10.97
N TYR A 37 7.80 9.85 -10.78
CA TYR A 37 8.18 10.98 -11.63
C TYR A 37 9.68 11.31 -11.54
N VAL A 38 10.26 11.32 -10.35
CA VAL A 38 11.71 11.49 -10.15
C VAL A 38 12.49 10.34 -10.79
N SER A 39 12.00 9.11 -10.69
CA SER A 39 12.59 7.96 -11.38
C SER A 39 12.56 8.17 -12.89
N TYR A 40 11.41 8.57 -13.46
CA TYR A 40 11.28 8.91 -14.87
C TYR A 40 12.29 9.97 -15.32
N LEU A 41 12.38 11.11 -14.62
CA LEU A 41 13.36 12.15 -14.94
C LEU A 41 14.81 11.62 -14.89
N SER A 42 15.13 10.79 -13.90
CA SER A 42 16.49 10.26 -13.72
C SER A 42 16.96 9.37 -14.87
N PHE A 43 16.04 8.62 -15.49
CA PHE A 43 16.37 7.77 -16.65
C PHE A 43 16.27 8.54 -17.98
N THR A 44 15.25 9.39 -18.14
CA THR A 44 15.08 10.21 -19.35
C THR A 44 16.24 11.18 -19.55
N LEU A 45 16.75 11.82 -18.48
CA LEU A 45 17.92 12.70 -18.55
C LEU A 45 19.22 11.97 -18.93
N ARG A 46 19.29 10.65 -18.73
CA ARG A 46 20.45 9.81 -19.09
C ARG A 46 20.33 9.15 -20.48
N GLY A 47 19.27 9.47 -21.24
CA GLY A 47 19.16 9.10 -22.65
C GLY A 47 18.53 7.75 -22.96
N GLY A 48 17.75 7.14 -22.04
CA GLY A 48 17.05 5.90 -22.34
C GLY A 48 16.08 5.41 -21.26
N LEU A 49 15.38 4.32 -21.56
CA LEU A 49 14.54 3.61 -20.58
C LEU A 49 15.41 2.75 -19.65
N PRO A 50 15.01 2.54 -18.38
CA PRO A 50 15.74 1.64 -17.49
C PRO A 50 15.75 0.21 -18.05
N PRO A 51 16.86 -0.54 -17.88
CA PRO A 51 16.88 -1.96 -18.20
C PRO A 51 15.89 -2.71 -17.29
N ALA A 52 15.32 -3.82 -17.76
CA ALA A 52 14.26 -4.56 -17.05
C ALA A 52 14.58 -4.90 -15.57
N PRO A 53 15.82 -5.30 -15.19
CA PRO A 53 16.16 -5.53 -13.79
C PRO A 53 16.08 -4.27 -12.93
N ALA A 54 16.50 -3.11 -13.47
CA ALA A 54 16.45 -1.84 -12.76
C ALA A 54 15.01 -1.33 -12.62
N TRP A 55 14.18 -1.49 -13.66
CA TRP A 55 12.75 -1.18 -13.62
C TRP A 55 12.05 -1.96 -12.50
N ASN A 56 12.31 -3.27 -12.42
CA ASN A 56 11.72 -4.12 -11.37
C ASN A 56 12.21 -3.70 -9.98
N ALA A 57 13.52 -3.53 -9.79
CA ALA A 57 14.08 -3.15 -8.50
C ALA A 57 13.50 -1.82 -7.98
N LEU A 58 13.41 -0.80 -8.84
CA LEU A 58 12.87 0.50 -8.48
C LEU A 58 11.40 0.44 -8.09
N PHE A 59 10.59 -0.30 -8.87
CA PHE A 59 9.18 -0.48 -8.56
C PHE A 59 8.97 -1.09 -7.16
N TRP A 60 9.68 -2.18 -6.85
CA TRP A 60 9.59 -2.82 -5.53
C TRP A 60 10.14 -1.95 -4.40
N VAL A 61 11.19 -1.16 -4.64
CA VAL A 61 11.69 -0.20 -3.65
C VAL A 61 10.65 0.89 -3.36
N ILE A 62 10.02 1.46 -4.38
CA ILE A 62 8.94 2.46 -4.22
C ILE A 62 7.79 1.86 -3.41
N LEU A 63 7.35 0.64 -3.74
CA LEU A 63 6.30 -0.05 -2.99
C LEU A 63 6.70 -0.35 -1.54
N LEU A 64 7.93 -0.78 -1.30
CA LEU A 64 8.43 -1.06 0.05
C LEU A 64 8.40 0.19 0.93
N PHE A 65 8.86 1.33 0.43
CA PHE A 65 8.80 2.58 1.18
C PHE A 65 7.37 3.11 1.35
N ALA A 66 6.51 2.94 0.35
CA ALA A 66 5.08 3.24 0.49
C ALA A 66 4.46 2.37 1.61
N ALA A 67 4.85 1.10 1.70
CA ALA A 67 4.40 0.18 2.73
C ALA A 67 4.87 0.56 4.13
N LEU A 68 6.14 0.95 4.27
CA LEU A 68 6.66 1.46 5.54
C LEU A 68 5.92 2.73 5.97
N GLY A 69 5.62 3.64 5.03
CA GLY A 69 4.86 4.87 5.31
C GLY A 69 3.40 4.63 5.67
N ALA A 70 2.78 3.59 5.10
CA ALA A 70 1.44 3.14 5.46
C ALA A 70 1.41 2.46 6.83
N ALA A 71 2.26 1.46 7.04
CA ALA A 71 2.33 0.66 8.27
C ALA A 71 2.72 1.51 9.48
N GLY A 72 3.69 2.42 9.33
CA GLY A 72 4.14 3.31 10.39
C GLY A 72 3.01 4.19 10.95
N ARG A 73 2.04 4.57 10.11
CA ARG A 73 0.88 5.36 10.54
C ARG A 73 -0.25 4.52 11.12
N GLY A 74 -0.51 3.33 10.57
CA GLY A 74 -1.49 2.39 11.14
C GLY A 74 -1.14 1.94 12.56
N LEU A 75 0.15 1.94 12.91
CA LEU A 75 0.65 1.67 14.26
C LEU A 75 0.67 2.92 15.15
N ALA A 76 0.97 4.10 14.60
CA ALA A 76 1.06 5.35 15.37
C ALA A 76 -0.30 6.01 15.67
N GLN A 77 -1.34 5.79 14.85
CA GLN A 77 -2.66 6.38 15.06
C GLN A 77 -3.45 5.75 16.22
N GLU A 78 -3.11 4.54 16.65
CA GLU A 78 -3.75 3.92 17.81
C GLU A 78 -2.87 4.07 19.05
N SER A 79 -3.31 4.91 19.99
CA SER A 79 -2.65 5.04 21.29
C SER A 79 -2.64 3.69 21.99
N ALA A 80 -1.53 3.38 22.69
CA ALA A 80 -1.36 2.10 23.37
C ALA A 80 -2.52 1.76 24.34
N GLY A 81 -3.16 2.79 24.92
CA GLY A 81 -4.34 2.65 25.78
C GLY A 81 -5.62 2.24 25.03
N LEU A 82 -5.83 2.73 23.80
CA LEU A 82 -6.98 2.33 22.98
C LEU A 82 -6.87 0.86 22.52
N ARG A 83 -5.63 0.42 22.24
CA ARG A 83 -5.33 -0.96 21.85
C ARG A 83 -5.65 -1.95 22.98
N LEU A 84 -5.34 -1.60 24.22
CA LEU A 84 -5.69 -2.38 25.41
C LEU A 84 -7.20 -2.44 25.63
N TYR A 85 -7.93 -1.35 25.37
CA TYR A 85 -9.39 -1.31 25.44
C TYR A 85 -10.06 -2.17 24.34
N TYR A 86 -9.53 -2.21 23.13
CA TYR A 86 -10.08 -3.09 22.09
C TYR A 86 -9.89 -4.58 22.41
N TYR A 87 -8.82 -4.95 23.14
CA TYR A 87 -8.62 -6.33 23.59
C TYR A 87 -9.59 -6.76 24.70
N THR A 88 -10.26 -5.84 25.38
CA THR A 88 -11.29 -6.20 26.38
C THR A 88 -12.69 -6.31 25.78
N VAL A 89 -12.93 -5.70 24.61
CA VAL A 89 -14.25 -5.64 23.97
C VAL A 89 -14.38 -6.64 22.80
N ALA A 90 -13.28 -6.96 22.11
CA ALA A 90 -13.27 -7.83 20.94
C ALA A 90 -12.16 -8.89 21.04
N ARG A 91 -12.30 -9.99 20.28
CA ARG A 91 -11.30 -11.05 20.24
C ARG A 91 -9.98 -10.53 19.64
N PRO A 92 -8.81 -10.79 20.27
CA PRO A 92 -7.51 -10.32 19.79
C PRO A 92 -7.21 -10.71 18.34
N GLU A 93 -7.61 -11.92 17.96
CA GLU A 93 -7.43 -12.50 16.63
C GLU A 93 -8.15 -11.71 15.54
N ALA A 94 -9.40 -11.28 15.81
CA ALA A 94 -10.21 -10.53 14.85
C ALA A 94 -9.63 -9.12 14.61
N VAL A 95 -9.07 -8.50 15.65
CA VAL A 95 -8.42 -7.19 15.55
C VAL A 95 -7.15 -7.26 14.71
N ILE A 96 -6.30 -8.27 14.92
CA ILE A 96 -5.06 -8.44 14.15
C ILE A 96 -5.38 -8.74 12.68
N LEU A 97 -6.30 -9.67 12.40
CA LEU A 97 -6.68 -10.04 11.04
C LEU A 97 -7.31 -8.87 10.27
N ALA A 98 -8.19 -8.10 10.91
CA ALA A 98 -8.80 -6.91 10.29
C ALA A 98 -7.72 -5.89 9.91
N LYS A 99 -6.70 -5.72 10.74
CA LYS A 99 -5.64 -4.73 10.52
C LYS A 99 -4.65 -5.14 9.43
N ILE A 100 -4.32 -6.42 9.34
CA ILE A 100 -3.54 -6.99 8.23
C ILE A 100 -4.32 -6.80 6.92
N ALA A 101 -5.58 -7.20 6.88
CA ALA A 101 -6.43 -7.06 5.70
C ALA A 101 -6.61 -5.58 5.28
N TYR A 102 -6.75 -4.67 6.24
CA TYR A 102 -6.80 -3.24 6.00
C TYR A 102 -5.50 -2.72 5.36
N ASN A 103 -4.35 -3.07 5.92
CA ASN A 103 -3.05 -2.64 5.38
C ASN A 103 -2.81 -3.22 3.98
N ALA A 104 -3.19 -4.46 3.74
CA ALA A 104 -3.10 -5.08 2.41
C ALA A 104 -3.97 -4.37 1.37
N LEU A 105 -5.20 -4.01 1.75
CA LEU A 105 -6.11 -3.27 0.87
C LEU A 105 -5.57 -1.87 0.55
N LEU A 106 -4.99 -1.20 1.54
CA LEU A 106 -4.36 0.10 1.36
C LEU A 106 -3.11 0.01 0.47
N LEU A 107 -2.27 -1.02 0.64
CA LEU A 107 -1.14 -1.28 -0.23
C LEU A 107 -1.55 -1.58 -1.68
N LEU A 108 -2.58 -2.39 -1.88
CA LEU A 108 -3.15 -2.65 -3.20
C LEU A 108 -3.67 -1.36 -3.86
N ALA A 109 -4.36 -0.52 -3.09
CA ALA A 109 -4.89 0.76 -3.54
C ALA A 109 -3.80 1.76 -3.92
N LEU A 110 -2.59 1.65 -3.36
CA LEU A 110 -1.42 2.44 -3.74
C LEU A 110 -0.66 1.83 -4.93
N ALA A 111 -0.51 0.51 -4.93
CA ALA A 111 0.23 -0.22 -5.95
C ALA A 111 -0.46 -0.17 -7.31
N GLY A 112 -1.79 -0.17 -7.36
CA GLY A 112 -2.55 -0.06 -8.62
C GLY A 112 -2.25 1.23 -9.40
N PRO A 113 -2.55 2.42 -8.83
CA PRO A 113 -2.19 3.71 -9.43
C PRO A 113 -0.68 3.87 -9.63
N GLY A 114 0.14 3.37 -8.69
CA GLY A 114 1.59 3.38 -8.81
C GLY A 114 2.08 2.62 -10.04
N LEU A 115 1.61 1.38 -10.24
CA LEU A 115 1.93 0.56 -11.40
C LEU A 115 1.44 1.20 -12.70
N LEU A 116 0.24 1.78 -12.70
CA LEU A 116 -0.32 2.45 -13.87
C LEU A 116 0.53 3.66 -14.28
N LEU A 117 0.93 4.51 -13.33
CA LEU A 117 1.83 5.63 -13.60
C LEU A 117 3.22 5.15 -14.02
N TYR A 118 3.76 4.11 -13.36
CA TYR A 118 5.09 3.59 -13.62
C TYR A 118 5.21 2.98 -15.03
N THR A 119 4.20 2.20 -15.45
CA THR A 119 4.14 1.61 -16.80
C THR A 119 3.87 2.63 -17.90
N LEU A 120 3.10 3.68 -17.60
CA LEU A 120 2.82 4.75 -18.56
C LEU A 120 4.03 5.67 -18.79
N LEU A 121 4.82 5.95 -17.74
CA LEU A 121 5.96 6.87 -17.80
C LEU A 121 7.27 6.18 -18.22
N LEU A 122 7.59 5.02 -17.65
CA LEU A 122 8.85 4.30 -17.92
C LEU A 122 8.67 3.14 -18.91
N GLY A 123 7.54 3.10 -19.61
CA GLY A 123 7.17 1.98 -20.47
C GLY A 123 6.90 0.69 -19.68
N ASN A 124 6.58 -0.37 -20.43
CA ASN A 124 6.22 -1.66 -19.84
C ASN A 124 7.15 -2.79 -20.34
N PRO A 125 8.20 -3.16 -19.57
CA PRO A 125 9.03 -4.33 -19.86
C PRO A 125 8.41 -5.66 -19.39
N VAL A 126 7.23 -5.62 -18.75
CA VAL A 126 6.59 -6.81 -18.16
C VAL A 126 6.01 -7.69 -19.26
N GLN A 127 6.52 -8.92 -19.37
CA GLN A 127 6.06 -9.89 -20.37
C GLN A 127 4.65 -10.42 -20.07
N SER A 128 4.33 -10.65 -18.80
CA SER A 128 3.05 -11.22 -18.36
C SER A 128 2.42 -10.36 -17.27
N MET A 129 1.59 -9.39 -17.69
CA MET A 129 0.95 -8.45 -16.77
C MET A 129 0.09 -9.15 -15.72
N GLY A 130 -0.62 -10.22 -16.09
CA GLY A 130 -1.46 -10.97 -15.15
C GLY A 130 -0.68 -11.58 -13.99
N LEU A 131 0.45 -12.23 -14.27
CA LEU A 131 1.34 -12.79 -13.24
C LEU A 131 1.99 -11.69 -12.40
N PHE A 132 2.30 -10.54 -13.02
CA PHE A 132 2.88 -9.41 -12.29
C PHE A 132 1.88 -8.79 -11.31
N VAL A 133 0.62 -8.59 -11.72
CA VAL A 133 -0.44 -8.10 -10.83
C VAL A 133 -0.71 -9.11 -9.71
N ALA A 134 -0.70 -10.42 -9.99
CA ALA A 134 -0.81 -11.44 -8.96
C ALA A 134 0.36 -11.37 -7.96
N ASN A 135 1.58 -11.17 -8.42
CA ASN A 135 2.75 -11.00 -7.55
C ASN A 135 2.66 -9.73 -6.69
N VAL A 136 2.20 -8.62 -7.27
CA VAL A 136 1.93 -7.38 -6.51
C VAL A 136 0.85 -7.61 -5.45
N ALA A 137 -0.19 -8.37 -5.77
CA ALA A 137 -1.24 -8.70 -4.81
C ALA A 137 -0.74 -9.59 -3.67
N LEU A 138 0.12 -10.58 -3.98
CA LEU A 138 0.77 -11.41 -2.97
C LEU A 138 1.73 -10.60 -2.10
N GLY A 139 2.47 -9.65 -2.67
CA GLY A 139 3.38 -8.79 -1.91
C GLY A 139 2.69 -7.75 -1.03
N ALA A 140 1.38 -7.52 -1.21
CA ALA A 140 0.59 -6.62 -0.39
C ALA A 140 0.06 -7.27 0.89
N VAL A 141 0.00 -8.61 0.95
CA VAL A 141 -0.51 -9.41 2.10
C VAL A 141 0.65 -9.87 2.97
#